data_AF-A0AAJ4XYI2-F1
#
_entry.id   AF-A0AAJ4XYI2-F1
#
_cell.length_a   1.000
_cell.length_b   1.000
_cell.length_c   1.000
_cell.angle_alpha   90.00
_cell.angle_beta   90.00
_cell.angle_gamma   90.00
#
_symmetry.space_group_name_H-M   'P 1'
#
loop_
_entity.id
_entity.type
_entity.pdbx_description
1 polymer ?
#
loop_
_entity_poly.entity_id
_entity_poly.type
_entity_poly.pdbx_seq_one_letter_code
_entity_poly.pdbx_strand_id
1 'polypeptide(L)' 'MTVHPLVIAELKIRAAQLDLKSISLDVRYPGESAASASRRYREKGRVDELAASFRRLVELAEADG' A
#
# COMPACT_ATOMS: atom_id res chain seq x y z
N MET A 1 -1.79 -25.22 -9.15
CA MET A 1 -3.17 -24.68 -9.15
C MET A 1 -3.03 -23.25 -9.60
N THR A 2 -3.31 -22.95 -10.86
CA THR A 2 -3.02 -21.63 -11.43
C THR A 2 -3.92 -20.58 -10.79
N VAL A 3 -3.33 -19.49 -10.27
CA VAL A 3 -4.09 -18.40 -9.67
C VAL A 3 -4.88 -17.68 -10.78
N HIS A 4 -6.16 -17.42 -10.54
CA HIS A 4 -7.02 -16.80 -11.55
C HIS A 4 -6.55 -15.35 -11.85
N PRO A 5 -6.44 -14.94 -13.13
CA PRO A 5 -5.93 -13.61 -13.51
C PRO A 5 -6.67 -12.43 -12.85
N LEU A 6 -7.96 -12.58 -12.58
CA LEU A 6 -8.76 -11.59 -11.85
C LEU A 6 -8.23 -11.32 -10.43
N VAL A 7 -7.76 -12.37 -9.73
CA VAL A 7 -7.20 -12.24 -8.38
C VAL A 7 -5.90 -11.44 -8.44
N ILE A 8 -5.03 -11.73 -9.41
CA ILE A 8 -3.79 -10.98 -9.63
C ILE A 8 -4.09 -9.51 -9.92
N ALA A 9 -5.09 -9.23 -10.77
CA ALA A 9 -5.53 -7.88 -11.07
C ALA A 9 -6.06 -7.14 -9.82
N GLU A 10 -6.86 -7.80 -8.98
CA GLU A 10 -7.35 -7.21 -7.74
C GLU A 10 -6.20 -6.87 -6.78
N LEU A 11 -5.25 -7.79 -6.59
CA LEU A 11 -4.07 -7.55 -5.74
C LEU A 11 -3.25 -6.35 -6.23
N LYS A 12 -3.06 -6.20 -7.55
CA LYS A 12 -2.40 -5.03 -8.15
C LYS A 12 -3.16 -3.74 -7.90
N ILE A 13 -4.48 -3.74 -8.05
CA ILE A 13 -5.33 -2.57 -7.76
C ILE A 13 -5.22 -2.18 -6.28
N ARG A 14 -5.23 -3.15 -5.37
CA ARG A 14 -5.09 -2.90 -3.92
C ARG A 14 -3.73 -2.30 -3.58
N ALA A 15 -2.65 -2.84 -4.13
CA ALA A 15 -1.31 -2.26 -3.97
C ALA A 15 -1.27 -0.80 -4.45
N ALA A 16 -1.77 -0.52 -5.66
CA ALA A 16 -1.80 0.83 -6.22
C ALA A 16 -2.64 1.81 -5.39
N GLN A 17 -3.80 1.39 -4.89
CA GLN A 17 -4.63 2.21 -4.01
C GLN A 17 -3.91 2.59 -2.71
N LEU A 18 -3.14 1.66 -2.14
CA LEU A 18 -2.35 1.90 -0.94
C LEU A 18 -1.17 2.83 -1.23
N ASP A 19 -0.50 2.68 -2.37
CA ASP A 19 0.58 3.59 -2.77
C ASP A 19 0.06 5.03 -2.91
N LEU A 20 -1.11 5.23 -3.54
CA LEU A 20 -1.76 6.55 -3.62
C LEU A 20 -2.09 7.12 -2.23
N LYS A 21 -2.58 6.26 -1.32
CA LYS A 21 -2.83 6.68 0.07
C LYS A 21 -1.53 7.07 0.76
N SER A 22 -0.45 6.31 0.60
CA SER A 22 0.85 6.64 1.19
C SER A 22 1.37 7.99 0.71
N ILE A 23 1.28 8.26 -0.60
CA ILE A 23 1.65 9.55 -1.19
C ILE A 23 0.83 10.69 -0.57
N SER A 24 -0.48 10.50 -0.40
CA SER A 24 -1.34 11.50 0.24
C SER A 24 -0.94 11.79 1.70
N LEU A 25 -0.45 10.77 2.40
CA LEU A 25 0.01 10.88 3.79
C LEU A 25 1.39 11.52 3.90
N ASP A 26 2.13 11.70 2.82
CA ASP A 26 3.45 12.37 2.86
C ASP A 26 3.32 13.90 2.93
N VAL A 27 2.18 14.45 2.53
CA VAL A 27 1.90 15.88 2.53
C VAL A 27 1.87 16.44 3.95
N ARG A 28 2.75 17.41 4.23
CA ARG A 28 2.77 18.16 5.50
C ARG A 28 1.90 19.40 5.40
N TYR A 29 1.07 19.63 6.42
CA TYR A 29 0.21 20.81 6.48
C TYR A 29 0.85 21.94 7.31
N PRO A 30 0.77 23.21 6.87
CA PRO A 30 1.17 24.34 7.68
C PRO A 30 0.39 24.38 9.01
N GLY A 31 1.10 24.60 10.12
CA GLY A 31 0.48 24.61 11.46
C GLY A 31 0.14 23.22 12.01
N GLU A 32 0.49 22.13 11.31
CA GLU A 32 0.30 20.77 11.82
C GLU A 32 1.10 20.55 13.11
N SER A 33 0.42 20.08 14.16
CA SER A 33 1.07 19.75 15.43
C SER A 33 1.99 18.54 15.30
N ALA A 34 3.03 18.47 16.13
CA ALA A 34 3.96 17.33 16.14
C ALA A 34 3.24 15.99 16.39
N ALA A 35 2.19 15.97 17.20
CA ALA A 35 1.40 14.78 17.47
C ALA A 35 0.62 14.31 16.23
N SER A 36 0.03 15.25 15.45
CA SER A 36 -0.66 14.93 14.19
C SER A 36 0.32 14.42 13.13
N ALA A 37 1.46 15.10 12.96
CA ALA A 37 2.52 14.65 12.06
C ALA A 37 3.03 13.24 12.42
N SER A 38 3.23 12.96 13.72
CA SER A 38 3.66 11.64 14.20
C SER A 38 2.63 10.53 13.98
N ARG A 39 1.32 10.86 14.02
CA ARG A 39 0.27 9.89 13.67
C ARG A 39 0.26 9.61 12.17
N ARG A 40 0.31 10.66 11.35
CA ARG A 40 0.35 10.57 9.89
C ARG A 40 1.55 9.76 9.39
N TYR A 41 2.74 10.01 9.96
CA TYR A 41 3.95 9.25 9.61
C TYR A 41 3.83 7.75 9.95
N ARG A 42 3.29 7.42 11.12
CA ARG A 42 3.05 6.01 11.51
C ARG A 42 1.99 5.35 10.65
N GLU A 43 0.94 6.08 10.28
CA GLU A 43 -0.07 5.57 9.36
C GLU A 43 0.54 5.29 7.98
N LYS A 44 1.36 6.21 7.46
CA LYS A 44 2.08 6.04 6.20
C LYS A 44 2.91 4.76 6.22
N GLY A 45 3.70 4.53 7.28
CA GLY A 45 4.51 3.31 7.41
C GLY A 45 3.67 2.02 7.33
N ARG A 46 2.51 1.97 8.00
CA ARG A 46 1.61 0.81 7.91
C ARG A 46 1.03 0.62 6.51
N VAL A 47 0.69 1.72 5.83
CA VAL A 47 0.18 1.68 4.45
C VAL A 47 1.27 1.17 3.49
N ASP A 48 2.50 1.64 3.65
CA ASP A 48 3.66 1.20 2.86
C ASP A 48 3.92 -0.31 3.05
N GLU A 49 3.91 -0.79 4.29
CA GLU A 49 4.09 -2.21 4.61
C GLU A 49 2.98 -3.09 4.00
N LEU A 50 1.73 -2.62 4.04
CA LEU A 50 0.61 -3.33 3.46
C LEU A 50 0.70 -3.36 1.92
N ALA A 51 1.06 -2.24 1.29
CA ALA A 51 1.27 -2.17 -0.16
C ALA A 51 2.38 -3.14 -0.62
N ALA A 52 3.48 -3.19 0.14
CA ALA A 52 4.57 -4.15 -0.12
C ALA A 52 4.10 -5.61 0.02
N SER A 53 3.23 -5.90 1.00
CA SER A 53 2.67 -7.23 1.20
C SER A 53 1.80 -7.66 0.02
N PHE A 54 0.95 -6.77 -0.50
CA PHE A 54 0.17 -7.04 -1.71
C PHE A 54 1.05 -7.26 -2.95
N ARG A 55 2.13 -6.48 -3.11
CA ARG A 55 3.10 -6.69 -4.20
C ARG A 55 3.76 -8.07 -4.13
N ARG A 56 4.15 -8.52 -2.94
CA ARG A 56 4.67 -9.89 -2.75
C ARG A 56 3.64 -10.96 -3.11
N LEU A 57 2.36 -10.75 -2.76
CA LEU A 57 1.29 -11.68 -3.14
C LEU A 57 1.09 -11.74 -4.66
N VAL A 58 1.25 -10.62 -5.37
CA VAL A 58 1.25 -10.58 -6.84
C VAL A 58 2.42 -11.40 -7.39
N GLU A 59 3.64 -11.17 -6.90
CA GLU A 59 4.83 -11.91 -7.33
C GLU A 59 4.67 -13.41 -7.15
N LEU A 60 4.15 -13.85 -6.00
CA LEU A 60 3.88 -15.26 -5.72
C LEU A 60 2.79 -15.82 -6.66
N ALA A 61 1.69 -15.09 -6.86
CA ALA A 61 0.60 -15.51 -7.72
C ALA A 61 0.99 -15.60 -9.20
N GLU A 62 1.91 -14.74 -9.66
CA GLU A 62 2.47 -14.77 -11.02
C GLU A 62 3.51 -15.86 -11.20
N ALA A 63 4.23 -16.25 -10.14
CA ALA A 63 5.20 -17.36 -10.17
C ALA A 63 4.53 -18.75 -10.13
N ASP A 64 3.36 -18.86 -9.49
CA ASP A 64 2.58 -20.10 -9.36
C ASP A 64 1.64 -20.39 -10.56
N GLY A 65 1.48 -19.42 -11.48
CA GLY A 65 0.64 -19.50 -12.67
C GLY A 65 1.37 -20.01 -13.91
#